data_AF-A0A511DSI8-F1
#
_entry.id   AF-A0A511DSI8-F1
#
_cell.length_a   1.000
_cell.length_b   1.000
_cell.length_c   1.000
_cell.angle_alpha   90.00
_cell.angle_beta   90.00
_cell.angle_gamma   90.00
#
_symmetry.space_group_name_H-M   'P 1'
#
loop_
_entity.id
_entity.type
_entity.pdbx_description
1 polymer ?
#
loop_
_entity_poly.entity_id
_entity_poly.type
_entity_poly.pdbx_seq_one_letter_code
_entity_poly.pdbx_strand_id
1 'polypeptide(L)'
;MLAKRIIPCLDVDHGRVKKGVNFINLKDVGDPAEIAAAYQKQGADELVFLDITATNEKRKAIIETIEKVASRVFMPLTVGGGIHSVDDMQSLLKAGADKTAVNSAAVSNPALITAGAEKFGSQCVVLAIDAKWNAASQQYDVYANGGRKQTPLNAIEWAKRGVELGAGELLVTSMDKDGTKSGYDIDLYRKLTEAVNVPVIASGGCGQLQDFAEVFDQGNVDGALAASVFHFGELTIEDVKADLRKAGVAVR
;
A
#
# COMPACT_ATOMS: atom_id res chain seq x y z
N MET A 1 5.24 4.89 -22.23
CA MET A 1 5.26 4.99 -20.75
C MET A 1 3.96 4.40 -20.25
N LEU A 2 3.97 3.51 -19.26
CA LEU A 2 2.74 2.99 -18.64
C LEU A 2 2.05 4.10 -17.83
N ALA A 3 0.73 4.01 -17.67
CA ALA A 3 -0.03 4.98 -16.90
C ALA A 3 0.33 4.88 -15.40
N LYS A 4 0.46 6.04 -14.75
CA LYS A 4 0.58 6.16 -13.29
C LYS A 4 -0.77 5.82 -12.64
N ARG A 5 -0.73 5.18 -11.46
CA ARG A 5 -1.91 4.61 -10.80
C ARG A 5 -2.31 5.41 -9.56
N ILE A 6 -3.61 5.64 -9.39
CA ILE A 6 -4.20 6.22 -8.17
C ILE A 6 -4.85 5.09 -7.36
N ILE A 7 -4.36 4.91 -6.14
CA ILE A 7 -4.62 3.72 -5.33
C ILE A 7 -5.25 4.12 -3.99
N PRO A 8 -6.59 4.12 -3.86
CA PRO A 8 -7.22 4.22 -2.55
C PRO A 8 -6.82 3.07 -1.62
N CYS A 9 -6.71 3.37 -0.32
CA CYS A 9 -6.45 2.36 0.72
C CYS A 9 -7.54 2.29 1.79
N LEU A 10 -7.97 1.07 2.10
CA LEU A 10 -8.93 0.76 3.16
C LEU A 10 -8.20 0.08 4.33
N ASP A 11 -8.25 0.67 5.51
CA ASP A 11 -7.87 -0.03 6.73
C ASP A 11 -9.12 -0.68 7.30
N VAL A 12 -9.12 -1.99 7.44
CA VAL A 12 -10.32 -2.74 7.85
C VAL A 12 -10.09 -3.45 9.17
N ASP A 13 -11.04 -3.25 10.07
CA ASP A 13 -11.09 -3.88 11.37
C ASP A 13 -12.45 -4.56 11.53
N HIS A 14 -12.45 -5.87 11.76
CA HIS A 14 -13.67 -6.67 11.91
C HIS A 14 -14.70 -6.44 10.77
N GLY A 15 -14.22 -6.40 9.52
CA GLY A 15 -15.07 -6.24 8.32
C GLY A 15 -15.62 -4.83 8.10
N ARG A 16 -15.15 -3.83 8.85
CA ARG A 16 -15.54 -2.41 8.74
C ARG A 16 -14.34 -1.55 8.40
N VAL A 17 -14.52 -0.57 7.50
CA VAL A 17 -13.46 0.41 7.24
C VAL A 17 -13.33 1.32 8.45
N LYS A 18 -12.12 1.43 8.99
CA LYS A 18 -11.78 2.32 10.10
C LYS A 18 -10.82 3.41 9.64
N LYS A 19 -11.00 4.61 10.18
CA LYS A 19 -10.01 5.69 10.02
C LYS A 19 -9.76 6.48 11.28
N GLY A 20 -8.49 6.79 11.52
CA GLY A 20 -7.99 7.61 12.61
C GLY A 20 -6.67 8.26 12.18
N VAL A 21 -6.05 8.99 13.10
CA VAL A 21 -4.71 9.58 12.88
C VAL A 21 -3.68 8.69 13.57
N ASN A 22 -2.68 8.20 12.85
CA ASN A 22 -1.65 7.28 13.39
C ASN A 22 -2.23 6.06 14.11
N PHE A 23 -3.33 5.48 13.58
CA PHE A 23 -4.08 4.37 14.18
C PHE A 23 -4.71 4.69 15.56
N ILE A 24 -4.79 5.96 15.96
CA ILE A 24 -5.44 6.43 17.20
C ILE A 24 -6.83 7.00 16.85
N ASN A 25 -7.83 6.76 17.72
CA ASN A 25 -9.22 7.22 17.59
C ASN A 25 -9.92 6.75 16.29
N LEU A 26 -9.83 5.46 16.00
CA LEU A 26 -10.45 4.83 14.83
C LEU A 26 -11.99 5.02 14.83
N LYS A 27 -12.49 5.77 13.85
CA LYS A 27 -13.92 5.95 13.56
C LYS A 27 -14.36 4.93 12.50
N ASP A 28 -15.59 4.46 12.62
CA ASP A 28 -16.22 3.64 11.59
C ASP A 28 -16.61 4.50 10.39
N VAL A 29 -16.08 4.16 9.22
CA VAL A 29 -16.34 4.89 7.96
C VAL A 29 -17.48 4.23 7.19
N GLY A 30 -17.52 2.90 7.12
CA GLY A 30 -18.51 2.22 6.29
C GLY A 30 -18.20 0.77 5.95
N ASP A 31 -19.02 0.23 5.05
CA ASP A 31 -18.84 -1.09 4.45
C ASP A 31 -17.72 -1.06 3.39
N PRO A 32 -16.70 -1.95 3.47
CA PRO A 32 -15.60 -1.96 2.51
C PRO A 32 -16.03 -2.16 1.05
N ALA A 33 -17.06 -2.96 0.79
CA ALA A 33 -17.48 -3.27 -0.59
C ALA A 33 -18.24 -2.10 -1.22
N GLU A 34 -19.03 -1.37 -0.45
CA GLU A 34 -19.67 -0.13 -0.92
C GLU A 34 -18.64 0.97 -1.22
N ILE A 35 -17.66 1.16 -0.33
CA ILE A 35 -16.59 2.15 -0.51
C ILE A 35 -15.72 1.77 -1.72
N ALA A 36 -15.35 0.50 -1.86
CA ALA A 36 -14.60 0.01 -3.01
C ALA A 36 -15.34 0.28 -4.33
N ALA A 37 -16.65 0.00 -4.38
CA ALA A 37 -17.47 0.25 -5.57
C ALA A 37 -17.54 1.75 -5.92
N ALA A 38 -17.62 2.62 -4.92
CA ALA A 38 -17.57 4.06 -5.11
C ALA A 38 -16.22 4.51 -5.70
N TYR A 39 -15.10 3.98 -5.19
CA TYR A 39 -13.78 4.29 -5.74
C TYR A 39 -13.59 3.79 -7.18
N GLN A 40 -14.05 2.58 -7.49
CA GLN A 40 -14.02 2.10 -8.88
C GLN A 40 -14.82 3.00 -9.80
N LYS A 41 -15.99 3.48 -9.37
CA LYS A 41 -16.82 4.42 -10.14
C LYS A 41 -16.11 5.75 -10.39
N GLN A 42 -15.30 6.22 -9.43
CA GLN A 42 -14.46 7.43 -9.60
C GLN A 42 -13.19 7.16 -10.44
N GLY A 43 -12.97 5.92 -10.88
CA GLY A 43 -11.85 5.56 -11.73
C GLY A 43 -10.57 5.20 -10.97
N ALA A 44 -10.66 4.68 -9.74
CA ALA A 44 -9.52 4.07 -9.06
C ALA A 44 -8.86 3.00 -9.95
N ASP A 45 -7.52 2.98 -9.97
CA ASP A 45 -6.78 2.04 -10.82
C ASP A 45 -6.57 0.69 -10.14
N GLU A 46 -6.37 0.70 -8.83
CA GLU A 46 -6.25 -0.47 -7.95
C GLU A 46 -6.81 -0.14 -6.56
N LEU A 47 -7.01 -1.15 -5.72
CA LEU A 47 -7.39 -1.00 -4.32
C LEU A 47 -6.38 -1.70 -3.41
N VAL A 48 -5.94 -1.01 -2.35
CA VAL A 48 -5.20 -1.64 -1.26
C VAL A 48 -6.12 -1.81 -0.06
N PHE A 49 -6.11 -3.01 0.49
CA PHE A 49 -6.87 -3.39 1.68
C PHE A 49 -5.88 -3.86 2.75
N LEU A 50 -5.86 -3.20 3.91
CA LEU A 50 -5.00 -3.56 5.03
C LEU A 50 -5.84 -4.05 6.20
N ASP A 51 -5.66 -5.33 6.57
CA ASP A 51 -6.22 -5.88 7.80
C ASP A 51 -5.49 -5.34 9.02
N ILE A 52 -6.22 -4.65 9.88
CA ILE A 52 -5.70 -4.17 11.16
C ILE A 52 -6.33 -4.90 12.36
N THR A 53 -7.12 -5.95 12.10
CA THR A 53 -7.76 -6.75 13.14
C THR A 53 -6.71 -7.37 14.06
N ALA A 54 -6.85 -7.18 15.39
CA ALA A 54 -5.83 -7.55 16.37
C ALA A 54 -5.90 -9.01 16.89
N THR A 55 -7.00 -9.74 16.69
CA THR A 55 -7.30 -11.03 17.37
C THR A 55 -7.09 -12.31 16.53
N ASN A 56 -6.98 -13.49 17.15
CA ASN A 56 -6.74 -14.75 16.44
C ASN A 56 -7.91 -15.22 15.52
N GLU A 57 -9.09 -14.60 15.59
CA GLU A 57 -10.23 -14.88 14.69
C GLU A 57 -10.08 -14.21 13.29
N LYS A 58 -8.97 -13.48 13.08
CA LYS A 58 -8.61 -12.70 11.88
C LYS A 58 -9.01 -13.33 10.54
N ARG A 59 -8.63 -14.59 10.29
CA ARG A 59 -8.54 -15.10 8.91
C ARG A 59 -9.90 -15.31 8.24
N LYS A 60 -10.92 -15.76 8.98
CA LYS A 60 -12.24 -16.00 8.39
C LYS A 60 -12.95 -14.68 8.05
N ALA A 61 -12.94 -13.72 8.98
CA ALA A 61 -13.58 -12.43 8.79
C ALA A 61 -12.99 -11.65 7.60
N ILE A 62 -11.66 -11.70 7.43
CA ILE A 62 -11.04 -11.05 6.27
C ILE A 62 -11.38 -11.74 4.96
N ILE A 63 -11.39 -13.08 4.90
CA ILE A 63 -11.76 -13.82 3.69
C ILE A 63 -13.18 -13.43 3.24
N GLU A 64 -14.15 -13.45 4.16
CA GLU A 64 -15.53 -13.05 3.85
C GLU A 64 -15.62 -11.60 3.36
N THR A 65 -14.78 -10.72 3.89
CA THR A 65 -14.74 -9.32 3.47
C THR A 65 -14.14 -9.19 2.06
N ILE A 66 -13.07 -9.91 1.76
CA ILE A 66 -12.45 -9.94 0.43
C ILE A 66 -13.42 -10.49 -0.60
N GLU A 67 -14.09 -11.61 -0.32
CA GLU A 67 -15.08 -12.21 -1.22
C GLU A 67 -16.21 -11.22 -1.55
N LYS A 68 -16.69 -10.48 -0.54
CA LYS A 68 -17.71 -9.43 -0.74
C LYS A 68 -17.20 -8.32 -1.65
N VAL A 69 -15.97 -7.83 -1.43
CA VAL A 69 -15.35 -6.78 -2.25
C VAL A 69 -15.15 -7.28 -3.68
N ALA A 70 -14.48 -8.43 -3.87
CA ALA A 70 -14.17 -9.01 -5.17
C ALA A 70 -15.43 -9.38 -5.98
N SER A 71 -16.57 -9.63 -5.33
CA SER A 71 -17.84 -9.84 -6.03
C SER A 71 -18.45 -8.57 -6.65
N ARG A 72 -17.97 -7.38 -6.26
CA ARG A 72 -18.53 -6.08 -6.68
C ARG A 72 -17.55 -5.22 -7.47
N VAL A 73 -16.25 -5.34 -7.22
CA VAL A 73 -15.21 -4.57 -7.92
C VAL A 73 -14.26 -5.48 -8.68
N PHE A 74 -13.79 -4.99 -9.83
CA PHE A 74 -12.94 -5.70 -10.78
C PHE A 74 -11.62 -4.96 -11.05
N MET A 75 -11.38 -3.83 -10.38
CA MET A 75 -10.04 -3.26 -10.28
C MET A 75 -9.15 -4.18 -9.44
N PRO A 76 -7.83 -4.27 -9.73
CA PRO A 76 -6.94 -5.13 -8.97
C PRO A 76 -6.96 -4.83 -7.47
N LEU A 77 -7.00 -5.90 -6.67
CA LEU A 77 -7.07 -5.86 -5.21
C LEU A 77 -5.79 -6.41 -4.59
N THR A 78 -5.09 -5.54 -3.87
CA THR A 78 -3.96 -5.93 -3.02
C THR A 78 -4.44 -6.06 -1.57
N VAL A 79 -4.17 -7.20 -0.93
CA VAL A 79 -4.49 -7.43 0.49
C VAL A 79 -3.22 -7.55 1.31
N GLY A 80 -3.11 -6.76 2.38
CA GLY A 80 -2.06 -6.84 3.38
C GLY A 80 -2.62 -6.98 4.80
N GLY A 81 -1.73 -7.19 5.76
CA GLY A 81 -2.08 -7.33 7.19
C GLY A 81 -2.05 -8.78 7.66
N GLY A 82 -1.10 -9.09 8.56
CA GLY A 82 -1.02 -10.39 9.24
C GLY A 82 -0.82 -11.60 8.33
N ILE A 83 -0.11 -11.47 7.21
CA ILE A 83 0.24 -12.58 6.31
C ILE A 83 1.58 -13.17 6.78
N HIS A 84 1.57 -14.41 7.27
CA HIS A 84 2.75 -15.04 7.89
C HIS A 84 3.23 -16.29 7.16
N SER A 85 2.47 -16.78 6.18
CA SER A 85 2.76 -18.01 5.46
C SER A 85 2.27 -17.96 4.01
N VAL A 86 2.79 -18.88 3.20
CA VAL A 86 2.33 -19.09 1.83
C VAL A 86 0.87 -19.56 1.77
N ASP A 87 0.39 -20.26 2.81
CA ASP A 87 -1.00 -20.69 2.89
C ASP A 87 -1.96 -19.54 3.21
N ASP A 88 -1.50 -18.55 4.00
CA ASP A 88 -2.22 -17.28 4.16
C ASP A 88 -2.37 -16.59 2.80
N MET A 89 -1.27 -16.44 2.06
CA MET A 89 -1.31 -15.84 0.71
C MET A 89 -2.29 -16.60 -0.19
N GLN A 90 -2.22 -17.93 -0.21
CA GLN A 90 -3.10 -18.76 -1.03
C GLN A 90 -4.59 -18.52 -0.69
N SER A 91 -4.89 -18.42 0.61
CA SER A 91 -6.27 -18.25 1.07
C SER A 91 -6.82 -16.89 0.65
N LEU A 92 -6.02 -15.83 0.74
CA LEU A 92 -6.42 -14.48 0.33
C LEU A 92 -6.56 -14.37 -1.20
N LEU A 93 -5.64 -14.96 -1.96
CA LEU A 93 -5.73 -15.00 -3.42
C LEU A 93 -6.98 -15.78 -3.89
N LYS A 94 -7.28 -16.92 -3.26
CA LYS A 94 -8.51 -17.69 -3.55
C LYS A 94 -9.80 -16.93 -3.21
N ALA A 95 -9.76 -16.06 -2.20
CA ALA A 95 -10.89 -15.22 -1.82
C ALA A 95 -11.17 -14.09 -2.82
N GLY A 96 -10.23 -13.79 -3.72
CA GLY A 96 -10.38 -12.77 -4.77
C GLY A 96 -9.37 -11.62 -4.69
N ALA A 97 -8.34 -11.73 -3.85
CA ALA A 97 -7.20 -10.82 -3.96
C ALA A 97 -6.37 -11.15 -5.22
N ASP A 98 -5.85 -10.12 -5.91
CA ASP A 98 -4.92 -10.28 -7.02
C ASP A 98 -3.47 -10.32 -6.53
N LYS A 99 -3.19 -9.59 -5.45
CA LYS A 99 -1.85 -9.46 -4.85
C LYS A 99 -1.92 -9.55 -3.32
N THR A 100 -0.81 -9.97 -2.73
CA THR A 100 -0.64 -10.04 -1.27
C THR A 100 0.53 -9.17 -0.84
N ALA A 101 0.32 -8.34 0.18
CA ALA A 101 1.32 -7.43 0.73
C ALA A 101 1.90 -7.95 2.04
N VAL A 102 3.18 -8.30 2.04
CA VAL A 102 3.93 -8.76 3.22
C VAL A 102 4.86 -7.67 3.74
N ASN A 103 4.93 -7.50 5.06
CA ASN A 103 5.84 -6.57 5.74
C ASN A 103 6.59 -7.31 6.85
N SER A 104 6.05 -7.34 8.07
CA SER A 104 6.81 -7.77 9.25
C SER A 104 7.22 -9.24 9.20
N ALA A 105 6.39 -10.09 8.58
CA ALA A 105 6.73 -11.50 8.36
C ALA A 105 7.88 -11.67 7.36
N ALA A 106 7.95 -10.82 6.33
CA ALA A 106 9.04 -10.82 5.36
C ALA A 106 10.35 -10.30 5.98
N VAL A 107 10.27 -9.30 6.87
CA VAL A 107 11.45 -8.85 7.65
C VAL A 107 11.99 -9.97 8.54
N SER A 108 11.12 -10.72 9.24
CA SER A 108 11.56 -11.80 10.12
C SER A 108 11.97 -13.08 9.37
N ASN A 109 11.37 -13.32 8.21
CA ASN A 109 11.60 -14.49 7.37
C ASN A 109 11.55 -14.10 5.88
N PRO A 110 12.67 -13.60 5.32
CA PRO A 110 12.72 -13.15 3.93
C PRO A 110 12.38 -14.24 2.90
N ALA A 111 12.59 -15.51 3.25
CA ALA A 111 12.25 -16.64 2.36
C ALA A 111 10.75 -16.73 2.05
N LEU A 112 9.89 -16.09 2.84
CA LEU A 112 8.45 -15.98 2.54
C LEU A 112 8.19 -15.28 1.21
N ILE A 113 9.01 -14.28 0.84
CA ILE A 113 8.90 -13.56 -0.44
C ILE A 113 9.14 -14.55 -1.59
N THR A 114 10.26 -15.28 -1.53
CA THR A 114 10.63 -16.28 -2.54
C THR A 114 9.59 -17.39 -2.65
N ALA A 115 9.14 -17.94 -1.52
CA ALA A 115 8.14 -19.00 -1.53
C ALA A 115 6.79 -18.54 -2.11
N GLY A 116 6.39 -17.28 -1.86
CA GLY A 116 5.22 -16.68 -2.50
C GLY A 116 5.39 -16.48 -4.00
N ALA A 117 6.54 -15.94 -4.42
CA ALA A 117 6.85 -15.67 -5.82
C ALA A 117 6.98 -16.97 -6.64
N GLU A 118 7.59 -18.02 -6.09
CA GLU A 118 7.70 -19.33 -6.75
C GLU A 118 6.33 -20.00 -6.95
N LYS A 119 5.41 -19.84 -6.00
CA LYS A 119 4.09 -20.48 -6.05
C LYS A 119 3.06 -19.72 -6.88
N PHE A 120 3.08 -18.38 -6.84
CA PHE A 120 2.03 -17.53 -7.44
C PHE A 120 2.54 -16.60 -8.54
N GLY A 121 3.87 -16.46 -8.69
CA GLY A 121 4.52 -15.47 -9.53
C GLY A 121 4.76 -14.15 -8.79
N SER A 122 5.84 -13.45 -9.15
CA SER A 122 6.25 -12.19 -8.52
C SER A 122 5.17 -11.12 -8.55
N GLN A 123 4.34 -11.08 -9.60
CA GLN A 123 3.25 -10.11 -9.75
C GLN A 123 2.18 -10.19 -8.64
N CYS A 124 2.10 -11.31 -7.92
CA CYS A 124 1.19 -11.51 -6.79
C CYS A 124 1.81 -11.14 -5.43
N VAL A 125 3.10 -10.78 -5.39
CA VAL A 125 3.84 -10.51 -4.14
C VAL A 125 4.26 -9.03 -4.09
N VAL A 126 3.61 -8.29 -3.21
CA VAL A 126 3.95 -6.90 -2.87
C VAL A 126 4.78 -6.91 -1.58
N LEU A 127 5.97 -6.31 -1.60
CA LEU A 127 6.73 -6.07 -0.38
C LEU A 127 6.33 -4.70 0.18
N ALA A 128 5.65 -4.71 1.32
CA ALA A 128 5.34 -3.50 2.06
C ALA A 128 6.49 -3.14 3.01
N ILE A 129 6.92 -1.88 2.98
CA ILE A 129 8.04 -1.36 3.78
C ILE A 129 7.57 -0.09 4.51
N ASP A 130 7.57 -0.12 5.83
CA ASP A 130 7.44 1.10 6.63
C ASP A 130 8.85 1.65 6.87
N ALA A 131 9.12 2.87 6.38
CA ALA A 131 10.44 3.47 6.41
C ALA A 131 10.41 4.79 7.18
N LYS A 132 11.44 5.04 8.01
CA LYS A 132 11.59 6.28 8.76
C LYS A 132 13.02 6.80 8.69
N TRP A 133 13.18 8.10 8.49
CA TRP A 133 14.50 8.74 8.47
C TRP A 133 15.16 8.69 9.86
N ASN A 134 16.39 8.21 9.88
CA ASN A 134 17.25 8.19 11.06
C ASN A 134 18.41 9.18 10.83
N ALA A 135 18.35 10.32 11.51
CA ALA A 135 19.36 11.37 11.41
C ALA A 135 20.74 10.94 11.94
N ALA A 136 20.83 9.96 12.84
CA ALA A 136 22.12 9.51 13.38
C ALA A 136 22.89 8.64 12.38
N SER A 137 22.19 7.76 11.66
CA SER A 137 22.77 6.90 10.63
C SER A 137 22.67 7.49 9.22
N GLN A 138 21.98 8.63 9.04
CA GLN A 138 21.75 9.29 7.75
C GLN A 138 21.12 8.35 6.70
N GLN A 139 20.16 7.54 7.14
CA GLN A 139 19.45 6.60 6.28
C GLN A 139 17.98 6.44 6.69
N TYR A 140 17.21 5.77 5.85
CA TYR A 140 15.87 5.30 6.21
C TYR A 140 15.96 3.91 6.84
N ASP A 141 15.49 3.76 8.07
CA ASP A 141 15.41 2.48 8.75
C ASP A 141 14.04 1.83 8.49
N VAL A 142 14.05 0.50 8.35
CA VAL A 142 12.81 -0.29 8.24
C VAL A 142 12.19 -0.48 9.61
N TYR A 143 10.88 -0.31 9.69
CA TYR A 143 10.07 -0.60 10.86
C TYR A 143 9.15 -1.80 10.60
N ALA A 144 8.88 -2.54 11.67
CA ALA A 144 7.99 -3.69 11.68
C ALA A 144 6.96 -3.55 12.82
N ASN A 145 6.03 -4.50 12.87
CA ASN A 145 4.96 -4.59 13.87
C ASN A 145 4.07 -3.32 13.87
N GLY A 146 3.63 -2.91 12.67
CA GLY A 146 2.81 -1.71 12.45
C GLY A 146 3.56 -0.43 12.82
N GLY A 147 4.80 -0.30 12.38
CA GLY A 147 5.62 0.88 12.65
C GLY A 147 6.18 1.00 14.08
N ARG A 148 5.97 0.00 14.96
CA ARG A 148 6.34 0.11 16.40
C ARG A 148 7.75 -0.37 16.73
N LYS A 149 8.31 -1.25 15.88
CA LYS A 149 9.61 -1.87 16.12
C LYS A 149 10.59 -1.46 15.03
N GLN A 150 11.55 -0.60 15.38
CA GLN A 150 12.70 -0.33 14.52
C GLN A 150 13.51 -1.61 14.31
N THR A 151 14.01 -1.80 13.10
CA THR A 151 14.89 -2.92 12.73
C THR A 151 16.26 -2.38 12.35
N PRO A 152 17.31 -3.22 12.31
CA PRO A 152 18.63 -2.77 11.84
C PRO A 152 18.72 -2.63 10.32
N LEU A 153 17.64 -2.86 9.57
CA LEU A 153 17.65 -2.84 8.11
C LEU A 153 17.54 -1.41 7.58
N ASN A 154 18.36 -1.11 6.57
CA ASN A 154 18.20 0.06 5.71
C ASN A 154 17.08 -0.21 4.69
N ALA A 155 16.14 0.74 4.52
CA ALA A 155 14.97 0.57 3.67
C ALA A 155 15.29 0.38 2.18
N ILE A 156 16.34 1.04 1.66
CA ILE A 156 16.75 0.93 0.26
C ILE A 156 17.41 -0.43 -0.01
N GLU A 157 18.29 -0.87 0.88
CA GLU A 157 18.92 -2.19 0.76
C GLU A 157 17.90 -3.32 0.98
N TRP A 158 16.94 -3.13 1.87
CA TRP A 158 15.84 -4.06 2.06
C TRP A 158 14.93 -4.14 0.82
N ALA A 159 14.63 -3.02 0.19
CA ALA A 159 13.90 -2.98 -1.07
C ALA A 159 14.60 -3.78 -2.18
N LYS A 160 15.90 -3.54 -2.39
CA LYS A 160 16.73 -4.30 -3.34
C LYS A 160 16.69 -5.80 -3.03
N ARG A 161 16.89 -6.16 -1.77
CA ARG A 161 16.86 -7.56 -1.34
C ARG A 161 15.49 -8.21 -1.55
N GLY A 162 14.42 -7.48 -1.28
CA GLY A 162 13.05 -7.94 -1.52
C GLY A 162 12.78 -8.27 -2.98
N VAL A 163 13.26 -7.40 -3.88
CA VAL A 163 13.15 -7.61 -5.33
C VAL A 163 13.97 -8.82 -5.79
N GLU A 164 15.21 -8.96 -5.31
CA GLU A 164 16.03 -10.15 -5.57
C GLU A 164 15.35 -11.46 -5.11
N LEU A 165 14.60 -11.39 -4.01
CA LEU A 165 13.86 -12.52 -3.47
C LEU A 165 12.55 -12.80 -4.22
N GLY A 166 12.14 -11.94 -5.16
CA GLY A 166 11.00 -12.16 -6.04
C GLY A 166 9.78 -11.26 -5.78
N ALA A 167 9.88 -10.22 -4.97
CA ALA A 167 8.81 -9.21 -4.87
C ALA A 167 8.62 -8.51 -6.22
N GLY A 168 7.39 -8.51 -6.75
CA GLY A 168 7.08 -7.91 -8.05
C GLY A 168 6.68 -6.44 -7.97
N GLU A 169 6.46 -5.90 -6.77
CA GLU A 169 6.09 -4.50 -6.54
C GLU A 169 6.41 -4.12 -5.09
N LEU A 170 6.76 -2.84 -4.87
CA LEU A 170 6.99 -2.29 -3.54
C LEU A 170 5.84 -1.35 -3.15
N LEU A 171 5.35 -1.49 -1.92
CA LEU A 171 4.47 -0.52 -1.28
C LEU A 171 5.24 0.10 -0.12
N VAL A 172 5.72 1.32 -0.29
CA VAL A 172 6.57 1.96 0.72
C VAL A 172 5.83 3.12 1.38
N THR A 173 5.73 3.07 2.70
CA THR A 173 5.12 4.12 3.52
C THR A 173 6.21 4.91 4.22
N SER A 174 6.28 6.22 3.96
CA SER A 174 7.11 7.13 4.77
C SER A 174 6.41 7.42 6.09
N MET A 175 6.96 6.87 7.18
CA MET A 175 6.44 7.06 8.52
C MET A 175 6.57 8.50 9.03
N ASP A 176 7.53 9.27 8.50
CA ASP A 176 7.69 10.69 8.85
C ASP A 176 6.58 11.55 8.24
N LYS A 177 6.00 11.10 7.11
CA LYS A 177 4.95 11.80 6.38
C LYS A 177 3.55 11.27 6.66
N ASP A 178 3.42 10.02 7.08
CA ASP A 178 2.11 9.38 7.23
C ASP A 178 1.17 10.16 8.17
N GLY A 179 -0.09 10.33 7.74
CA GLY A 179 -1.10 11.12 8.45
C GLY A 179 -0.87 12.65 8.54
N THR A 180 0.24 13.19 8.02
CA THR A 180 0.59 14.62 8.20
C THR A 180 -0.06 15.58 7.20
N LYS A 181 -0.49 15.10 6.03
CA LYS A 181 -0.95 15.93 4.89
C LYS A 181 0.09 16.97 4.41
N SER A 182 1.38 16.68 4.59
CA SER A 182 2.50 17.58 4.24
C SER A 182 3.23 17.19 2.94
N GLY A 183 2.53 16.48 2.05
CA GLY A 183 3.09 15.91 0.83
C GLY A 183 3.84 14.60 1.07
N TYR A 184 4.06 13.86 -0.01
CA TYR A 184 4.83 12.61 -0.03
C TYR A 184 6.32 12.83 0.27
N ASP A 185 7.03 11.78 0.67
CA ASP A 185 8.48 11.80 0.91
C ASP A 185 9.29 11.61 -0.38
N ILE A 186 9.49 12.71 -1.11
CA ILE A 186 10.14 12.68 -2.44
C ILE A 186 11.54 12.07 -2.40
N ASP A 187 12.34 12.37 -1.38
CA ASP A 187 13.73 11.86 -1.31
C ASP A 187 13.76 10.35 -1.10
N LEU A 188 12.89 9.82 -0.22
CA LEU A 188 12.72 8.37 -0.05
C LEU A 188 12.36 7.70 -1.38
N TYR A 189 11.35 8.22 -2.07
CA TYR A 189 10.86 7.60 -3.30
C TYR A 189 11.85 7.66 -4.44
N ARG A 190 12.55 8.78 -4.61
CA ARG A 190 13.64 8.89 -5.59
C ARG A 190 14.73 7.85 -5.34
N LYS A 191 15.19 7.71 -4.09
CA LYS A 191 16.21 6.71 -3.73
C LYS A 191 15.74 5.27 -4.01
N LEU A 192 14.45 4.98 -3.81
CA LEU A 192 13.88 3.67 -4.08
C LEU A 192 13.79 3.39 -5.59
N THR A 193 13.23 4.33 -6.36
CA THR A 193 13.04 4.16 -7.81
C THR A 193 14.35 4.16 -8.58
N GLU A 194 15.41 4.76 -8.04
CA GLU A 194 16.79 4.60 -8.55
C GLU A 194 17.40 3.23 -8.21
N ALA A 195 16.99 2.62 -7.09
CA ALA A 195 17.60 1.40 -6.56
C ALA A 195 16.97 0.11 -7.08
N VAL A 196 15.71 0.13 -7.53
CA VAL A 196 14.98 -1.07 -8.00
C VAL A 196 14.34 -0.86 -9.36
N ASN A 197 14.04 -1.98 -10.04
CA ASN A 197 13.44 -2.00 -11.37
C ASN A 197 12.01 -2.60 -11.38
N VAL A 198 11.36 -2.66 -10.22
CA VAL A 198 9.96 -3.05 -10.07
C VAL A 198 9.10 -1.82 -9.76
N PRO A 199 7.78 -1.87 -9.99
CA PRO A 199 6.90 -0.77 -9.64
C PRO A 199 6.99 -0.37 -8.16
N VAL A 200 6.98 0.93 -7.90
CA VAL A 200 6.95 1.50 -6.53
C VAL A 200 5.64 2.25 -6.32
N ILE A 201 4.96 1.94 -5.21
CA ILE A 201 3.77 2.64 -4.73
C ILE A 201 4.18 3.53 -3.55
N ALA A 202 3.99 4.83 -3.70
CA ALA A 202 4.18 5.81 -2.63
C ALA A 202 2.99 5.83 -1.66
N SER A 203 3.26 5.83 -0.36
CA SER A 203 2.26 5.87 0.71
C SER A 203 2.66 6.84 1.84
N GLY A 204 1.68 7.56 2.38
CA GLY A 204 1.85 8.50 3.49
C GLY A 204 2.22 9.92 3.06
N GLY A 205 1.48 10.92 3.56
CA GLY A 205 1.79 12.34 3.40
C GLY A 205 0.85 13.16 2.54
N CYS A 206 0.09 12.56 1.62
CA CYS A 206 -0.81 13.30 0.73
C CYS A 206 -1.86 14.13 1.47
N GLY A 207 -2.01 15.38 1.08
CA GLY A 207 -3.01 16.34 1.55
C GLY A 207 -3.76 17.09 0.44
N GLN A 208 -3.16 17.26 -0.75
CA GLN A 208 -3.72 18.05 -1.84
C GLN A 208 -3.37 17.49 -3.23
N LEU A 209 -4.04 17.97 -4.28
CA LEU A 209 -3.85 17.52 -5.68
C LEU A 209 -2.39 17.60 -6.13
N GLN A 210 -1.72 18.72 -5.81
CA GLN A 210 -0.33 18.99 -6.17
C GLN A 210 0.63 17.90 -5.67
N ASP A 211 0.36 17.27 -4.52
CA ASP A 211 1.23 16.25 -3.95
C ASP A 211 1.33 15.02 -4.86
N PHE A 212 0.25 14.68 -5.59
CA PHE A 212 0.27 13.59 -6.58
C PHE A 212 1.15 13.93 -7.77
N ALA A 213 1.03 15.15 -8.31
CA ALA A 213 1.87 15.60 -9.42
C ALA A 213 3.35 15.58 -9.02
N GLU A 214 3.67 16.09 -7.82
CA GLU A 214 5.03 16.13 -7.30
C GLU A 214 5.64 14.74 -7.11
N VAL A 215 4.90 13.77 -6.55
CA VAL A 215 5.46 12.43 -6.33
C VAL A 215 5.68 11.67 -7.63
N PHE A 216 4.84 11.87 -8.64
CA PHE A 216 5.05 11.26 -9.96
C PHE A 216 6.18 11.91 -10.75
N ASP A 217 6.33 13.23 -10.66
CA ASP A 217 7.37 13.97 -11.37
C ASP A 217 8.75 13.79 -10.69
N GLN A 218 8.83 14.05 -9.39
CA GLN A 218 10.12 14.10 -8.67
C GLN A 218 10.50 12.78 -7.99
N GLY A 219 9.50 11.97 -7.57
CA GLY A 219 9.72 10.66 -6.97
C GLY A 219 9.79 9.51 -7.98
N ASN A 220 9.30 9.75 -9.21
CA ASN A 220 9.22 8.78 -10.31
C ASN A 220 8.52 7.45 -9.94
N VAL A 221 7.57 7.49 -9.01
CA VAL A 221 6.82 6.29 -8.57
C VAL A 221 5.77 5.87 -9.60
N ASP A 222 5.29 4.63 -9.53
CA ASP A 222 4.32 4.06 -10.48
C ASP A 222 2.88 4.09 -9.95
N GLY A 223 2.73 4.21 -8.64
CA GLY A 223 1.45 4.38 -7.98
C GLY A 223 1.55 5.36 -6.81
N ALA A 224 0.47 6.10 -6.58
CA ALA A 224 0.31 6.94 -5.41
C ALA A 224 -0.89 6.44 -4.60
N LEU A 225 -0.61 5.97 -3.39
CA LEU A 225 -1.58 5.49 -2.44
C LEU A 225 -2.01 6.62 -1.51
N ALA A 226 -3.32 6.76 -1.34
CA ALA A 226 -3.90 7.69 -0.38
C ALA A 226 -5.17 7.12 0.24
N ALA A 227 -5.53 7.63 1.42
CA ALA A 227 -6.70 7.15 2.13
C ALA A 227 -7.57 8.31 2.63
N SER A 228 -7.13 9.04 3.65
CA SER A 228 -7.97 10.02 4.36
C SER A 228 -8.55 11.10 3.44
N VAL A 229 -7.75 11.62 2.51
CA VAL A 229 -8.21 12.64 1.53
C VAL A 229 -9.38 12.15 0.68
N PHE A 230 -9.46 10.84 0.41
CA PHE A 230 -10.55 10.23 -0.34
C PHE A 230 -11.73 9.84 0.56
N HIS A 231 -11.48 9.29 1.76
CA HIS A 231 -12.54 8.87 2.69
C HIS A 231 -13.42 10.02 3.17
N PHE A 232 -12.81 11.20 3.36
CA PHE A 232 -13.52 12.39 3.82
C PHE A 232 -14.01 13.29 2.69
N GLY A 233 -13.85 12.87 1.42
CA GLY A 233 -14.27 13.63 0.26
C GLY A 233 -13.55 14.97 0.10
N GLU A 234 -12.36 15.11 0.69
CA GLU A 234 -11.52 16.30 0.52
C GLU A 234 -11.00 16.39 -0.90
N LEU A 235 -10.70 15.23 -1.50
CA LEU A 235 -10.36 15.04 -2.90
C LEU A 235 -11.19 13.86 -3.44
N THR A 236 -11.53 13.88 -4.73
CA THR A 236 -12.01 12.69 -5.45
C THR A 236 -10.91 12.13 -6.35
N ILE A 237 -11.01 10.85 -6.69
CA ILE A 237 -10.05 10.22 -7.61
C ILE A 237 -10.16 10.84 -9.01
N GLU A 238 -11.39 11.24 -9.41
CA GLU A 238 -11.65 11.93 -10.65
C GLU A 238 -10.93 13.28 -10.71
N ASP A 239 -10.98 14.07 -9.62
CA ASP A 239 -10.29 15.36 -9.52
C ASP A 239 -8.77 15.19 -9.63
N VAL A 240 -8.21 14.20 -8.91
CA VAL A 240 -6.77 13.87 -8.97
C VAL A 240 -6.36 13.54 -10.40
N LYS A 241 -7.11 12.67 -11.10
CA LYS A 241 -6.80 12.32 -12.49
C LYS A 241 -6.96 13.50 -13.44
N ALA A 242 -7.96 14.35 -13.23
CA ALA A 242 -8.15 15.55 -14.05
C ALA A 242 -6.98 16.53 -13.89
N ASP A 243 -6.47 16.71 -12.67
CA ASP A 243 -5.32 17.56 -12.38
C ASP A 243 -4.02 17.00 -13.00
N LEU A 244 -3.78 15.70 -12.82
CA LEU A 244 -2.62 15.02 -13.37
C LEU A 244 -2.55 15.07 -14.91
N ARG A 245 -3.70 14.96 -15.59
CA ARG A 245 -3.76 15.14 -17.06
C ARG A 245 -3.37 16.55 -17.48
N LYS A 246 -3.75 17.59 -16.72
CA LYS A 246 -3.32 18.97 -16.99
C LYS A 246 -1.82 19.17 -16.76
N ALA A 247 -1.25 18.47 -15.79
CA ALA A 247 0.18 18.44 -15.52
C ALA A 247 0.97 17.56 -16.51
N GLY A 248 0.32 16.89 -17.47
CA GLY A 248 0.97 16.04 -18.47
C GLY A 248 1.36 14.64 -17.98
N VAL A 249 0.90 14.23 -16.80
CA VAL A 249 1.13 12.88 -16.26
C VAL A 249 0.18 11.90 -16.96
N ALA A 250 0.74 10.82 -17.51
CA ALA A 250 -0.05 9.77 -18.13
C ALA A 250 -0.83 8.99 -17.06
N VAL A 251 -2.15 9.18 -17.02
CA VAL A 251 -3.09 8.44 -16.15
C VAL A 251 -4.23 7.85 -16.99
N ARG A 252 -4.85 6.77 -16.51
CA ARG A 252 -5.98 6.12 -17.18
C ARG A 252 -7.25 6.98 -17.10
#